data_AF-A0A529P983-F1
#
_entry.id   AF-A0A529P983-F1
#
_cell.length_a   1.000
_cell.length_b   1.000
_cell.length_c   1.000
_cell.angle_alpha   90.00
_cell.angle_beta   90.00
_cell.angle_gamma   90.00
#
_symmetry.space_group_name_H-M   'P 1'
#
loop_
_entity.id
_entity.type
_entity.pdbx_description
1 polymer ?
#
loop_
_entity_poly.entity_id
_entity_poly.type
_entity_poly.pdbx_seq_one_letter_code
_entity_poly.pdbx_strand_id
1 'polypeptide(L)' 'MAVWTYWTPEEDATLKRMAGEGHSASVVSKAIGRSRTSILSRAFRQNLQFKGQQPATRSRAGAKLERFTV' A
#
# COMPACT_ATOMS: atom_id res chain seq x y z
N MET A 1 14.66 -16.61 -11.01
CA MET A 1 15.32 -15.32 -10.65
C MET A 1 14.25 -14.44 -10.01
N ALA A 2 14.33 -14.19 -8.70
CA ALA A 2 13.29 -13.46 -7.98
C ALA A 2 13.56 -11.96 -8.03
N VAL A 3 12.69 -11.22 -8.73
CA VAL A 3 12.80 -9.77 -8.94
C VAL A 3 12.14 -9.05 -7.75
N TRP A 4 12.81 -9.02 -6.60
CA TRP A 4 12.20 -8.51 -5.36
C TRP A 4 11.99 -6.98 -5.32
N THR A 5 12.58 -6.23 -6.26
CA THR A 5 12.74 -4.77 -6.09
C THR A 5 12.05 -3.93 -7.16
N TYR A 6 11.62 -4.50 -8.28
CA TYR A 6 11.07 -3.70 -9.38
C TYR A 6 9.55 -3.74 -9.40
N TRP A 7 8.92 -2.58 -9.28
CA TRP A 7 7.50 -2.40 -9.59
C TRP A 7 7.34 -2.62 -11.09
N THR A 8 6.54 -3.61 -11.44
CA THR A 8 6.21 -3.94 -12.82
C THR A 8 5.13 -2.98 -13.34
N PRO A 9 5.10 -2.69 -14.66
CA PRO A 9 4.06 -1.85 -15.24
C PRO A 9 2.65 -2.42 -15.03
N GLU A 10 2.51 -3.73 -14.89
CA GLU A 10 1.26 -4.43 -14.58
C GLU A 10 0.77 -4.14 -13.14
N GLU A 11 1.70 -4.15 -12.17
CA GLU A 11 1.41 -3.76 -10.78
C GLU A 11 1.01 -2.28 -10.71
N ASP A 12 1.71 -1.41 -11.45
CA ASP A 12 1.40 0.02 -11.55
C ASP A 12 0.02 0.28 -12.17
N ALA A 13 -0.33 -0.44 -13.24
CA ALA A 13 -1.64 -0.35 -13.89
C ALA A 13 -2.76 -0.79 -12.94
N THR A 14 -2.53 -1.87 -12.19
CA THR A 14 -3.46 -2.36 -11.17
C THR A 14 -3.61 -1.34 -10.04
N LEU A 15 -2.51 -0.74 -9.60
CA LEU A 15 -2.49 0.27 -8.54
C LEU A 15 -3.28 1.52 -8.97
N LYS A 16 -3.10 2.00 -10.20
CA LYS A 16 -3.87 3.11 -10.79
C LYS A 16 -5.35 2.79 -10.93
N ARG A 17 -5.69 1.61 -11.45
CA ARG A 17 -7.10 1.18 -11.62
C ARG A 17 -7.82 1.14 -10.28
N MET A 18 -7.21 0.48 -9.29
CA MET A 18 -7.80 0.37 -7.95
C MET A 18 -7.87 1.72 -7.23
N ALA A 19 -6.92 2.63 -7.48
CA ALA A 19 -6.99 4.00 -6.98
C ALA A 19 -8.17 4.77 -7.58
N GLY A 20 -8.37 4.66 -8.90
CA GLY A 20 -9.50 5.26 -9.61
C GLY A 20 -10.87 4.70 -9.18
N GLU A 21 -10.92 3.41 -8.86
CA GLU A 21 -12.10 2.74 -8.30
C GLU A 21 -12.37 3.13 -6.83
N GLY A 22 -11.45 3.86 -6.19
CA GLY A 22 -11.59 4.31 -4.81
C GLY A 22 -11.39 3.20 -3.77
N HIS A 23 -10.68 2.12 -4.14
CA HIS A 23 -10.33 1.05 -3.20
C HIS A 23 -9.31 1.52 -2.15
N SER A 24 -9.31 0.86 -0.99
CA SER A 24 -8.35 1.14 0.08
C SER A 24 -7.03 0.41 -0.15
N ALA A 25 -5.91 0.98 0.32
CA ALA A 25 -4.58 0.39 0.17
C ALA A 25 -4.46 -1.04 0.72
N SER A 26 -5.29 -1.43 1.70
CA SER A 26 -5.34 -2.80 2.23
C SER A 26 -5.92 -3.81 1.24
N VAL A 27 -6.90 -3.39 0.43
CA VAL A 27 -7.48 -4.24 -0.63
C VAL A 27 -6.48 -4.38 -1.77
N VAL A 28 -5.84 -3.27 -2.17
CA VAL A 28 -4.77 -3.27 -3.19
C VAL A 28 -3.59 -4.15 -2.75
N SER A 29 -3.26 -4.14 -1.47
CA SER A 29 -2.21 -5.00 -0.88
C SER A 29 -2.51 -6.48 -1.04
N LYS A 30 -3.75 -6.90 -0.82
CA LYS A 30 -4.17 -8.29 -1.04
C LYS A 30 -4.18 -8.67 -2.51
N ALA A 31 -4.57 -7.74 -3.40
CA ALA A 31 -4.63 -7.98 -4.83
C ALA A 31 -3.24 -8.13 -5.47
N ILE A 32 -2.27 -7.30 -5.07
CA ILE A 32 -0.92 -7.29 -5.61
C ILE A 32 0.01 -8.27 -4.86
N GLY A 33 -0.35 -8.67 -3.63
CA GLY A 33 0.51 -9.49 -2.76
C GLY A 33 1.70 -8.74 -2.16
N ARG A 34 1.69 -7.40 -2.24
CA ARG A 34 2.72 -6.53 -1.68
C ARG A 34 2.26 -5.91 -0.37
N SER A 35 3.21 -5.47 0.46
CA SER A 35 2.89 -4.81 1.72
C SER A 35 2.16 -3.48 1.51
N ARG A 36 1.23 -3.17 2.42
CA ARG A 36 0.50 -1.89 2.43
C ARG A 36 1.43 -0.68 2.42
N THR A 37 2.55 -0.74 3.15
CA THR A 37 3.56 0.33 3.19
C THR A 37 4.25 0.54 1.84
N SER A 38 4.54 -0.54 1.11
CA SER A 38 5.10 -0.45 -0.24
C SER A 38 4.13 0.22 -1.22
N ILE A 39 2.85 -0.14 -1.15
CA ILE A 39 1.78 0.48 -1.96
C ILE A 39 1.62 1.97 -1.66
N LEU A 40 1.61 2.35 -0.38
CA LEU A 40 1.51 3.76 0.01
C LEU A 40 2.71 4.57 -0.48
N SER A 41 3.93 4.03 -0.37
CA SER A 41 5.14 4.67 -0.87
C SER A 41 5.11 4.82 -2.40
N ARG A 42 4.63 3.80 -3.12
CA ARG A 42 4.48 3.84 -4.58
C ARG A 42 3.41 4.82 -5.01
N ALA A 43 2.26 4.84 -4.34
CA ALA A 43 1.17 5.77 -4.63
C ALA A 43 1.57 7.22 -4.36
N PHE A 44 2.32 7.48 -3.28
CA PHE A 44 2.89 8.80 -3.03
C PHE A 44 3.79 9.27 -4.18
N ARG A 45 4.65 8.39 -4.71
CA ARG A 45 5.49 8.71 -5.88
C ARG A 45 4.68 8.93 -7.17
N GLN A 46 3.48 8.36 -7.26
CA GLN A 46 2.56 8.53 -8.39
C GLN A 46 1.51 9.61 -8.17
N ASN A 47 1.54 10.34 -7.05
CA ASN A 47 0.52 11.30 -6.63
C ASN A 47 -0.91 10.69 -6.61
N LEU A 48 -1.02 9.40 -6.31
CA LEU A 48 -2.30 8.70 -6.16
C LEU A 48 -2.73 8.73 -4.70
N GLN A 49 -4.03 8.98 -4.47
CA GLN A 49 -4.63 8.98 -3.15
C GLN A 49 -5.61 7.81 -3.02
N PHE A 50 -5.47 7.01 -1.97
CA PHE A 50 -6.42 5.92 -1.68
C PHE A 50 -7.44 6.32 -0.63
N LYS A 51 -8.64 5.73 -0.72
CA LYS A 51 -9.69 5.90 0.29
C LYS A 51 -9.21 5.39 1.66
N GLY A 52 -9.23 6.26 2.66
CA GLY A 52 -8.73 5.96 4.02
C GLY A 52 -7.23 6.23 4.23
N GLN A 53 -6.54 6.81 3.24
CA GLN A 53 -5.25 7.45 3.43
C GLN A 53 -5.49 8.78 4.15
N GLN A 54 -5.82 8.71 5.45
CA GLN A 54 -5.83 9.89 6.31
C GLN A 54 -4.46 10.55 6.15
N PRO A 55 -4.37 11.86 5.82
CA PRO A 55 -3.11 12.57 5.86
C PRO A 55 -2.53 12.34 7.26
N ALA A 56 -1.20 12.19 7.35
CA ALA A 56 -0.50 11.90 8.60
C ALA A 56 -0.58 13.05 9.65
N THR A 57 -1.67 13.80 9.66
CA THR A 57 -2.06 14.68 10.75
C THR A 57 -2.71 13.81 11.82
N ARG A 58 -1.93 13.64 12.89
CA ARG A 58 -2.30 13.39 14.29
C ARG A 58 -2.33 11.93 14.77
N SER A 59 -1.43 11.71 15.73
CA SER A 59 -1.35 10.61 16.70
C SER A 59 -0.62 9.34 16.24
N ARG A 60 0.72 9.39 16.20
CA ARG A 60 1.50 8.22 16.64
C ARG A 60 1.30 8.06 18.15
N ALA A 61 0.24 7.37 18.54
CA ALA A 61 0.07 6.87 19.90
C ALA A 61 -0.17 5.36 19.81
N GLY A 62 0.83 4.60 20.25
CA GLY A 62 0.73 3.24 20.76
C GLY A 62 -0.05 2.20 19.96
N ALA A 63 0.64 1.39 19.16
CA ALA A 63 0.22 0.01 18.92
C ALA A 63 1.47 -0.88 18.89
N LYS A 64 1.86 -1.32 20.08
CA LYS A 64 2.87 -2.37 20.30
C LYS A 64 2.42 -3.61 19.53
N LEU A 65 3.12 -3.96 18.45
CA LEU A 65 2.88 -5.20 17.72
C LEU A 65 3.60 -6.34 18.43
N GLU A 66 3.14 -6.69 19.63
CA GLU A 66 3.39 -8.02 20.19
C GLU A 66 2.43 -8.98 19.51
N ARG A 67 2.95 -9.88 18.68
CA ARG A 67 2.52 -11.28 18.61
C ARG A 67 3.26 -12.08 17.55
N PHE A 68 3.68 -13.27 17.99
CA PHE A 68 4.05 -14.49 17.27
C PHE A 68 5.53 -14.70 16.93
N THR A 69 6.27 -15.26 17.89
CA THR A 69 7.03 -16.51 17.68
C THR A 69 6.78 -17.40 18.91
N VAL A 70 6.42 -18.65 18.65
CA VAL A 70 6.16 -19.74 19.62
C VAL A 70 7.40 -20.11 20.39
#